data_AF-A0A6B0V2U4-F1
#
_entry.id   AF-A0A6B0V2U4-F1
#
_cell.length_a   1.000
_cell.length_b   1.000
_cell.length_c   1.000
_cell.angle_alpha   90.00
_cell.angle_beta   90.00
_cell.angle_gamma   90.00
#
_symmetry.space_group_name_H-M   'P 1'
#
loop_
_entity.id
_entity.type
_entity.pdbx_description
1 polymer ?
#
loop_
_entity_poly.entity_id
_entity_poly.type
_entity_poly.pdbx_seq_one_letter_code
_entity_poly.pdbx_strand_id
1 'polypeptide(L)'
;ADPAGPSLSHLKASSLQNTYVSYTNPTQYHRTDHDPYVVCFDCHEIGHKSDVCPNKTSRCDKCGHNHSKDSDCELHPKCHNCGGFYVATSNDCPKRRIPPKRRATHTTTPPQENKTNKPAPTKGAPGPSPVIPTTPSRGAWSTPFCFTDTAAPVVLGTPSKKEAETPSATVELALWQSKIEARMTSVEITIKEMKQMLGTLLSKVNV
;
A
#
# COMPACT_ATOMS: atom_id res chain seq x y z
N ALA A 1 -51.33 -76.56 -7.16
CA ALA A 1 -50.85 -76.79 -8.54
C ALA A 1 -50.71 -75.42 -9.19
N ASP A 2 -49.47 -74.94 -9.27
CA ASP A 2 -49.03 -73.95 -10.28
C ASP A 2 -49.24 -74.54 -11.71
N PRO A 3 -49.14 -73.80 -12.85
CA PRO A 3 -48.20 -72.68 -13.09
C PRO A 3 -48.53 -71.61 -14.17
N ALA A 4 -47.56 -70.69 -14.36
CA ALA A 4 -47.23 -69.85 -15.53
C ALA A 4 -48.08 -68.58 -15.76
N GLY A 5 -47.54 -67.36 -15.91
CA GLY A 5 -46.21 -66.88 -16.31
C GLY A 5 -46.22 -65.33 -16.41
N PRO A 6 -45.29 -64.67 -17.14
CA PRO A 6 -44.31 -63.77 -16.54
C PRO A 6 -44.39 -62.30 -16.99
N SER A 7 -43.61 -61.40 -16.36
CA SER A 7 -42.51 -60.68 -17.03
C SER A 7 -42.02 -59.46 -16.23
N LEU A 8 -40.80 -59.59 -15.71
CA LEU A 8 -39.96 -58.47 -15.26
C LEU A 8 -39.62 -57.58 -16.45
N SER A 9 -39.97 -56.29 -16.40
CA SER A 9 -39.13 -55.27 -17.05
C SER A 9 -39.31 -53.88 -16.44
N HIS A 10 -38.17 -53.34 -16.01
CA HIS A 10 -37.80 -51.93 -16.12
C HIS A 10 -38.73 -50.87 -15.51
N LEU A 11 -38.51 -50.54 -14.24
CA LEU A 11 -38.40 -49.13 -13.84
C LEU A 11 -37.16 -48.98 -12.97
N LYS A 12 -36.09 -48.54 -13.63
CA LYS A 12 -34.83 -48.14 -13.02
C LYS A 12 -35.10 -47.09 -11.95
N ALA A 13 -34.59 -47.35 -10.75
CA ALA A 13 -34.34 -46.32 -9.75
C ALA A 13 -33.51 -45.22 -10.41
N SER A 14 -34.16 -44.11 -10.77
CA SER A 14 -33.46 -42.90 -11.17
C SER A 14 -32.84 -42.33 -9.91
N SER A 15 -31.61 -42.78 -9.71
CA SER A 15 -30.58 -42.17 -8.89
C SER A 15 -30.79 -40.67 -8.87
N LEU A 16 -31.22 -40.15 -7.72
CA LEU A 16 -31.14 -38.75 -7.39
C LEU A 16 -29.64 -38.44 -7.35
N GLN A 17 -29.09 -38.13 -8.53
CA GLN A 17 -27.82 -37.46 -8.65
C GLN A 17 -28.03 -36.10 -7.97
N ASN A 18 -27.64 -36.07 -6.70
CA ASN A 18 -27.29 -34.86 -5.98
C ASN A 18 -26.25 -34.16 -6.86
N THR A 19 -26.71 -33.27 -7.72
CA THR A 19 -25.87 -32.30 -8.39
C THR A 19 -25.39 -31.36 -7.31
N TYR A 20 -24.28 -31.76 -6.68
CA TYR A 20 -23.43 -30.86 -5.92
C TYR A 20 -22.91 -29.82 -6.92
N VAL A 21 -23.69 -28.75 -7.08
CA VAL A 21 -23.26 -27.55 -7.80
C VAL A 21 -22.15 -26.96 -6.95
N SER A 22 -20.91 -27.38 -7.22
CA SER A 22 -19.74 -26.71 -6.69
C SER A 22 -19.67 -25.33 -7.32
N TYR A 23 -20.22 -24.33 -6.63
CA TYR A 23 -19.99 -22.92 -6.92
C TYR A 23 -18.51 -22.59 -6.67
N THR A 24 -17.64 -22.93 -7.62
CA THR A 24 -16.32 -22.31 -7.73
C THR A 24 -16.40 -21.32 -8.88
N ASN A 25 -17.11 -20.22 -8.63
CA ASN A 25 -17.06 -19.05 -9.47
C ASN A 25 -16.03 -18.08 -8.85
N PRO A 26 -14.77 -18.03 -9.34
CA PRO A 26 -13.72 -17.16 -8.77
C PRO A 26 -13.93 -15.66 -9.04
N THR A 27 -15.09 -15.24 -9.58
CA THR A 27 -15.35 -13.84 -9.94
C THR A 27 -16.26 -13.09 -8.96
N GLN A 28 -16.65 -13.70 -7.84
CA GLN A 28 -17.57 -13.10 -6.86
C GLN A 28 -16.93 -12.67 -5.53
N TYR A 29 -15.67 -12.22 -5.53
CA TYR A 29 -15.12 -11.41 -4.42
C TYR A 29 -15.49 -9.92 -4.53
N HIS A 30 -16.58 -9.57 -5.24
CA HIS A 30 -17.00 -8.19 -5.48
C HIS A 30 -17.95 -7.59 -4.42
N ARG A 31 -17.84 -8.03 -3.17
CA ARG A 31 -18.37 -7.33 -2.00
C ARG A 31 -17.45 -7.63 -0.83
N THR A 32 -16.37 -6.87 -0.71
CA THR A 32 -15.64 -6.79 0.55
C THR A 32 -15.82 -5.40 1.10
N ASP A 33 -16.09 -5.36 2.39
CA ASP A 33 -16.26 -4.18 3.20
C ASP A 33 -15.21 -3.14 2.84
N HIS A 34 -15.63 -2.07 2.17
CA HIS A 34 -14.77 -0.92 1.92
C HIS A 34 -14.34 -0.38 3.28
N ASP A 35 -13.16 -0.79 3.74
CA ASP A 35 -12.58 -0.30 4.97
C ASP A 35 -12.13 1.15 4.70
N PRO A 36 -12.87 2.16 5.21
CA PRO A 36 -12.57 3.55 4.90
C PRO A 36 -11.24 4.03 5.52
N TYR A 37 -10.59 3.17 6.32
CA TYR A 37 -9.33 3.42 7.00
C TYR A 37 -8.12 2.95 6.18
N VAL A 38 -8.31 1.99 5.28
CA VAL A 38 -7.25 1.36 4.48
C VAL A 38 -7.01 2.14 3.18
N VAL A 39 -5.75 2.46 2.90
CA VAL A 39 -5.30 3.05 1.63
C VAL A 39 -4.43 2.01 0.93
N CYS A 40 -4.68 1.77 -0.36
CA CYS A 40 -3.87 0.87 -1.17
C CYS A 40 -2.50 1.50 -1.48
N PHE A 41 -1.39 0.76 -1.33
CA PHE A 41 -0.04 1.29 -1.58
C PHE A 41 0.33 1.30 -3.07
N ASP A 42 -0.44 0.64 -3.92
CA ASP A 42 -0.21 0.66 -5.36
C ASP A 42 -0.98 1.79 -6.04
N CYS A 43 -2.31 1.79 -5.90
CA CYS A 43 -3.16 2.77 -6.59
C CYS A 43 -3.56 3.99 -5.75
N HIS A 44 -3.25 3.99 -4.45
CA HIS A 44 -3.51 5.09 -3.51
C HIS A 44 -4.99 5.45 -3.29
N GLU A 45 -5.91 4.56 -3.68
CA GLU A 45 -7.34 4.67 -3.37
C GLU A 45 -7.67 4.10 -1.99
N ILE A 46 -8.69 4.67 -1.37
CA ILE A 46 -9.21 4.20 -0.07
C ILE A 46 -10.13 2.99 -0.29
N GLY A 47 -10.10 2.04 0.65
CA GLY A 47 -11.08 0.95 0.73
C GLY A 47 -10.57 -0.43 0.37
N HIS A 48 -9.30 -0.59 -0.01
CA HIS A 48 -8.71 -1.90 -0.31
C HIS A 48 -7.19 -1.92 -0.06
N LYS A 49 -6.63 -3.13 0.09
CA LYS A 49 -5.18 -3.38 0.24
C LYS A 49 -4.54 -3.66 -1.11
N SER A 50 -3.22 -3.50 -1.20
CA SER A 50 -2.41 -3.80 -2.39
C SER A 50 -2.63 -5.21 -2.95
N ASP A 51 -2.71 -6.23 -2.09
CA ASP A 51 -2.86 -7.64 -2.50
C ASP A 51 -4.15 -7.92 -3.28
N VAL A 52 -5.17 -7.07 -3.10
CA VAL A 52 -6.48 -7.18 -3.76
C VAL A 52 -6.80 -5.92 -4.56
N CYS A 53 -5.77 -5.22 -5.04
CA CYS A 53 -5.93 -3.99 -5.80
C CYS A 53 -6.64 -4.27 -7.14
N PRO A 54 -7.80 -3.65 -7.42
CA PRO A 54 -8.47 -3.79 -8.71
C PRO A 54 -7.72 -3.05 -9.82
N ASN A 55 -6.92 -2.05 -9.45
CA ASN A 55 -6.13 -1.25 -10.36
C ASN A 55 -4.75 -1.90 -10.61
N LYS A 56 -4.42 -2.18 -11.86
CA LYS A 56 -3.12 -2.76 -12.26
C LYS A 56 -1.99 -1.74 -12.38
N THR A 57 -2.33 -0.45 -12.33
CA THR A 57 -1.38 0.65 -12.48
C THR A 57 -0.96 1.18 -11.12
N SER A 58 0.34 1.12 -10.84
CA SER A 58 0.91 1.81 -9.69
C SER A 58 0.88 3.31 -9.93
N ARG A 59 0.52 4.07 -8.89
CA ARG A 59 0.65 5.52 -8.84
C ARG A 59 1.79 5.91 -7.91
N CYS A 60 2.36 7.08 -8.12
CA CYS A 60 3.31 7.67 -7.19
C CYS A 60 2.61 8.02 -5.86
N ASP A 61 3.27 7.69 -4.77
CA ASP A 61 2.86 7.98 -3.39
C ASP A 61 2.85 9.46 -3.05
N LYS A 62 3.73 10.24 -3.69
CA LYS A 62 3.84 11.70 -3.50
C LYS A 62 2.78 12.44 -4.29
N CYS A 63 2.79 12.32 -5.61
CA CYS A 63 1.99 13.17 -6.50
C CYS A 63 0.71 12.51 -7.05
N GLY A 64 0.51 11.20 -6.83
CA GLY A 64 -0.65 10.46 -7.33
C GLY A 64 -0.70 10.28 -8.85
N HIS A 65 0.35 10.63 -9.61
CA HIS A 65 0.42 10.41 -11.06
C HIS A 65 1.08 9.07 -11.40
N ASN A 66 0.88 8.61 -12.64
CA ASN A 66 1.50 7.40 -13.17
C ASN A 66 2.89 7.74 -13.72
N HIS A 67 3.93 7.48 -12.93
CA HIS A 67 5.33 7.52 -13.36
C HIS A 67 6.14 6.50 -12.55
N SER A 68 7.37 6.22 -13.00
CA SER A 68 8.27 5.28 -12.32
C SER A 68 8.59 5.74 -10.89
N LYS A 69 8.66 4.79 -9.95
CA LYS A 69 8.98 5.09 -8.53
C LYS A 69 10.41 5.63 -8.34
N ASP A 70 11.31 5.31 -9.28
CA ASP A 70 12.73 5.66 -9.23
C ASP A 70 13.06 7.04 -9.81
N SER A 71 12.11 7.73 -10.43
CA SER A 71 12.30 9.11 -10.84
C SER A 71 12.01 10.02 -9.65
N ASP A 72 12.94 10.91 -9.33
CA ASP A 72 12.70 12.01 -8.39
C ASP A 72 11.39 12.70 -8.78
N CYS A 73 10.36 12.50 -7.96
CA CYS A 73 9.06 13.08 -8.21
C CYS A 73 9.15 14.59 -7.94
N GLU A 74 9.42 15.38 -8.98
CA GLU A 74 9.46 16.84 -8.90
C GLU A 74 8.06 17.48 -8.78
N LEU A 75 7.01 16.65 -8.88
CA LEU A 75 5.63 17.10 -8.76
C LEU A 75 5.26 17.36 -7.31
N HIS A 76 4.45 18.39 -7.09
CA HIS A 76 3.94 18.72 -5.77
C HIS A 76 3.04 17.59 -5.23
N PRO A 77 3.03 17.37 -3.91
CA PRO A 77 2.22 16.32 -3.32
C PRO A 77 0.74 16.60 -3.57
N LYS A 78 0.03 15.58 -4.04
CA LYS A 78 -1.40 15.68 -4.36
C LYS A 78 -2.13 14.42 -3.96
N CYS A 79 -3.15 14.58 -3.12
CA CYS A 79 -3.95 13.47 -2.65
C CYS A 79 -4.89 13.01 -3.76
N HIS A 80 -4.75 11.77 -4.21
CA HIS A 80 -5.62 11.21 -5.25
C HIS A 80 -7.11 11.20 -4.82
N ASN A 81 -7.39 10.95 -3.54
CA ASN A 81 -8.75 10.79 -3.05
C ASN A 81 -9.54 12.12 -3.01
N CYS A 82 -8.91 13.23 -2.63
CA CYS A 82 -9.61 14.50 -2.39
C CYS A 82 -9.01 15.72 -3.13
N GLY A 83 -7.86 15.57 -3.77
CA GLY A 83 -7.18 16.65 -4.50
C GLY A 83 -6.36 17.63 -3.65
N GLY A 84 -6.29 17.43 -2.32
CA GLY A 84 -5.52 18.31 -1.41
C GLY A 84 -4.00 18.24 -1.60
N PHE A 85 -3.29 19.24 -1.07
CA PHE A 85 -1.82 19.40 -1.17
C PHE A 85 -1.05 18.58 -0.12
N TYR A 86 -1.35 17.28 -0.07
CA TYR A 86 -0.70 16.31 0.81
C TYR A 86 -0.74 14.94 0.16
N VAL A 87 0.11 14.03 0.63
CA VAL A 87 0.19 12.65 0.11
C VAL A 87 -1.10 11.88 0.44
N ALA A 88 -1.49 10.92 -0.42
CA ALA A 88 -2.72 10.15 -0.24
C ALA A 88 -2.75 9.32 1.06
N THR A 89 -1.57 8.95 1.55
CA THR A 89 -1.36 8.21 2.80
C THR A 89 -1.35 9.09 4.06
N SER A 90 -1.43 10.42 3.91
CA SER A 90 -1.49 11.36 5.03
C SER A 90 -2.80 11.20 5.82
N ASN A 91 -2.79 11.71 7.05
CA ASN A 91 -3.98 11.77 7.88
C ASN A 91 -4.83 13.03 7.63
N ASP A 92 -4.33 13.93 6.78
CA ASP A 92 -4.97 15.21 6.46
C ASP A 92 -6.12 15.06 5.44
N CYS A 93 -6.24 13.88 4.81
CA CYS A 93 -7.30 13.61 3.85
C CYS A 93 -8.67 13.51 4.55
N PRO A 94 -9.63 14.42 4.28
CA PRO A 94 -10.95 14.38 4.92
C PRO A 94 -11.80 13.18 4.48
N LYS A 95 -11.47 12.56 3.34
CA LYS A 95 -12.13 11.32 2.88
C LYS A 95 -11.60 10.09 3.62
N ARG A 96 -10.39 10.16 4.17
CA ARG A 96 -9.86 9.11 5.02
C ARG A 96 -10.48 9.29 6.39
N ARG A 97 -11.49 8.49 6.69
CA ARG A 97 -11.93 8.36 8.08
C ARG A 97 -10.75 7.75 8.80
N ILE A 98 -10.35 8.28 9.94
CA ILE A 98 -9.35 7.67 10.83
C ILE A 98 -10.12 7.38 12.10
N PRO A 99 -10.17 6.13 12.58
CA PRO A 99 -10.89 5.88 13.81
C PRO A 99 -10.08 6.59 14.91
N PRO A 100 -10.73 7.24 15.90
CA PRO A 100 -10.00 7.74 17.05
C PRO A 100 -9.18 6.57 17.60
N LYS A 101 -7.86 6.75 17.75
CA LYS A 101 -6.99 5.73 18.35
C LYS A 101 -7.67 5.30 19.64
N ARG A 102 -8.19 4.06 19.68
CA ARG A 102 -8.63 3.48 20.94
C ARG A 102 -7.38 3.49 21.79
N ARG A 103 -7.32 4.40 22.78
CA ARG A 103 -6.26 4.37 23.77
C ARG A 103 -6.28 2.94 24.27
N ALA A 104 -5.19 2.22 24.05
CA ALA A 104 -5.01 0.95 24.71
C ALA A 104 -5.04 1.32 26.19
N THR A 105 -6.19 1.13 26.83
CA THR A 105 -6.24 1.04 28.27
C THR A 105 -5.34 -0.15 28.52
N HIS A 106 -4.11 0.14 28.93
CA HIS A 106 -3.23 -0.83 29.53
C HIS A 106 -3.96 -1.24 30.81
N THR A 107 -4.98 -2.10 30.68
CA THR A 107 -5.45 -2.89 31.79
C THR A 107 -4.25 -3.73 32.14
N THR A 108 -3.54 -3.25 33.16
CA THR A 108 -2.59 -4.02 33.92
C THR A 108 -3.37 -5.21 34.44
N THR A 109 -3.49 -6.26 33.63
CA THR A 109 -3.84 -7.57 34.15
C THR A 109 -2.75 -7.89 35.15
N PRO A 110 -3.05 -8.03 36.46
CA PRO A 110 -2.05 -8.52 37.39
C PRO A 110 -1.51 -9.86 36.85
N PRO A 111 -0.21 -10.17 37.03
CA PRO A 111 0.33 -11.45 36.59
C PRO A 111 -0.51 -12.56 37.20
N GLN A 112 -1.31 -13.24 36.37
CA GLN A 112 -1.88 -14.52 36.76
C GLN A 112 -0.70 -15.48 36.86
N GLU A 113 -0.25 -15.66 38.10
CA GLU A 113 0.68 -16.70 38.51
C GLU A 113 0.06 -18.05 38.12
N ASN A 114 0.42 -18.54 36.95
CA ASN A 114 0.04 -19.87 36.49
C ASN A 114 0.86 -20.91 37.25
N LYS A 115 0.46 -21.17 38.50
CA LYS A 115 0.76 -22.41 39.20
C LYS A 115 -0.25 -23.45 38.75
N THR A 116 0.15 -24.32 37.83
CA THR A 116 -0.39 -25.68 37.78
C THR A 116 0.73 -26.65 37.44
N ASN A 117 1.13 -27.35 38.50
CA ASN A 117 2.00 -28.51 38.48
C ASN A 117 1.53 -29.53 37.45
N LYS A 118 2.45 -29.99 36.59
CA LYS A 118 2.31 -31.28 35.92
C LYS A 118 3.43 -32.20 36.43
N PRO A 119 3.12 -33.33 37.08
CA PRO A 119 4.15 -34.28 37.50
C PRO A 119 4.73 -35.03 36.30
N ALA A 120 6.03 -35.28 36.39
CA ALA A 120 6.80 -36.09 35.47
C ALA A 120 6.37 -37.57 35.51
N PRO A 121 6.41 -38.30 34.38
CA PRO A 121 6.55 -39.75 34.39
C PRO A 121 8.03 -40.12 34.17
N THR A 122 8.56 -40.84 35.15
CA THR A 122 9.85 -41.52 35.17
C THR A 122 9.97 -42.63 34.12
N LYS A 123 11.11 -42.63 33.43
CA LYS A 123 12.00 -43.76 33.04
C LYS A 123 11.38 -45.06 32.48
N GLY A 124 11.70 -45.33 31.21
CA GLY A 124 11.86 -46.67 30.63
C GLY A 124 12.99 -46.65 29.59
N ALA A 125 13.97 -47.55 29.72
CA ALA A 125 15.17 -47.66 28.89
C ALA A 125 14.99 -48.70 27.73
N PRO A 126 16.04 -49.16 27.02
CA PRO A 126 16.39 -48.79 25.65
C PRO A 126 16.11 -49.89 24.60
N GLY A 127 16.00 -49.51 23.32
CA GLY A 127 15.96 -50.42 22.18
C GLY A 127 16.44 -49.75 20.88
N PRO A 128 17.06 -50.50 19.95
CA PRO A 128 18.10 -49.98 19.06
C PRO A 128 17.60 -49.26 17.80
N SER A 129 18.47 -48.39 17.31
CA SER A 129 18.42 -47.61 16.07
C SER A 129 18.05 -48.41 14.81
N PRO A 130 17.55 -47.70 13.79
CA PRO A 130 18.06 -47.89 12.44
C PRO A 130 18.75 -46.64 11.90
N VAL A 131 19.88 -46.92 11.27
CA VAL A 131 20.81 -46.04 10.57
C VAL A 131 20.11 -45.27 9.44
N ILE A 132 20.36 -43.96 9.34
CA ILE A 132 20.13 -43.19 8.11
C ILE A 132 21.42 -42.41 7.78
N PRO A 133 21.84 -42.35 6.49
CA PRO A 133 23.20 -42.03 6.11
C PRO A 133 23.51 -40.54 6.14
N THR A 134 24.69 -40.21 6.66
CA THR A 134 25.37 -38.93 6.52
C THR A 134 25.99 -38.82 5.13
N THR A 135 25.68 -37.76 4.39
CA THR A 135 26.52 -37.26 3.30
C THR A 135 26.95 -35.81 3.55
N PRO A 136 28.12 -35.38 3.01
CA PRO A 136 28.88 -34.27 3.56
C PRO A 136 28.87 -33.00 2.67
N SER A 137 29.16 -31.86 3.32
CA SER A 137 30.10 -30.80 2.90
C SER A 137 30.11 -30.32 1.43
N ARG A 138 29.88 -29.01 1.21
CA ARG A 138 30.89 -28.05 0.66
C ARG A 138 30.34 -26.64 0.42
N GLY A 139 31.21 -25.65 0.67
CA GLY A 139 31.16 -24.25 0.22
C GLY A 139 30.81 -23.28 1.35
N ALA A 140 31.71 -22.70 2.16
CA ALA A 140 33.08 -22.23 1.95
C ALA A 140 33.21 -21.19 0.84
N TRP A 141 32.84 -19.93 1.13
CA TRP A 141 33.49 -18.75 0.53
C TRP A 141 34.04 -17.88 1.64
N SER A 142 35.37 -17.89 1.68
CA SER A 142 36.24 -17.04 2.46
C SER A 142 36.17 -15.60 1.95
N THR A 143 36.17 -14.63 2.86
CA THR A 143 36.79 -13.32 2.58
C THR A 143 37.93 -13.11 3.58
N PRO A 144 39.13 -12.72 3.10
CA PRO A 144 40.30 -12.59 3.95
C PRO A 144 40.32 -11.25 4.67
N PHE A 145 40.69 -11.34 5.93
CA PHE A 145 41.31 -10.29 6.72
C PHE A 145 42.64 -9.91 6.06
N CYS A 146 42.84 -8.64 5.70
CA CYS A 146 44.16 -8.08 5.43
C CYS A 146 44.30 -6.77 6.21
N PHE A 147 45.04 -6.87 7.32
CA PHE A 147 45.75 -5.76 7.94
C PHE A 147 46.99 -5.45 7.11
N THR A 148 47.19 -4.21 6.68
CA THR A 148 48.52 -3.62 6.57
C THR A 148 48.47 -2.14 6.93
N ASP A 149 49.14 -1.81 8.03
CA ASP A 149 49.72 -0.51 8.34
C ASP A 149 50.56 -0.01 7.15
N THR A 150 50.40 1.25 6.75
CA THR A 150 51.47 2.08 6.16
C THR A 150 51.09 3.56 6.23
N ALA A 151 51.81 4.27 7.10
CA ALA A 151 52.32 5.65 7.01
C ALA A 151 51.42 6.82 6.54
N ALA A 152 51.39 7.84 7.40
CA ALA A 152 50.89 9.19 7.18
C ALA A 152 51.39 9.86 5.87
N PRO A 153 50.62 10.83 5.36
CA PRO A 153 51.10 12.20 5.50
C PRO A 153 50.09 13.17 6.11
N VAL A 154 50.64 14.06 6.92
CA VAL A 154 50.07 15.32 7.39
C VAL A 154 49.71 16.18 6.17
N VAL A 155 48.43 16.52 6.00
CA VAL A 155 48.01 17.70 5.23
C VAL A 155 46.88 18.39 5.98
N LEU A 156 47.23 19.53 6.57
CA LEU A 156 46.33 20.56 7.06
C LEU A 156 45.35 21.01 5.97
N GLY A 157 44.10 21.25 6.35
CA GLY A 157 43.19 22.08 5.57
C GLY A 157 41.75 21.61 5.64
N THR A 158 41.08 21.85 6.77
CA THR A 158 39.61 21.88 6.82
C THR A 158 39.11 23.05 5.95
N PRO A 159 38.36 22.82 4.86
CA PRO A 159 37.61 23.91 4.24
C PRO A 159 36.48 24.28 5.19
N SER A 160 36.55 25.51 5.67
CA SER A 160 35.54 26.18 6.47
C SER A 160 34.15 25.90 5.90
N LYS A 161 33.30 25.33 6.75
CA LYS A 161 31.88 25.08 6.53
C LYS A 161 31.23 26.43 6.23
N LYS A 162 31.12 26.79 4.95
CA LYS A 162 30.34 27.95 4.50
C LYS A 162 28.90 27.69 4.93
N GLU A 163 28.48 28.39 5.97
CA GLU A 163 27.10 28.48 6.39
C GLU A 163 26.30 28.93 5.18
N ALA A 164 25.50 28.02 4.62
CA ALA A 164 24.52 28.37 3.62
C ALA A 164 23.47 29.23 4.34
N GLU A 165 23.55 30.54 4.14
CA GLU A 165 22.54 31.49 4.59
C GLU A 165 21.19 31.05 4.02
N THR A 166 20.37 30.44 4.86
CA THR A 166 18.96 30.20 4.55
C THR A 166 18.33 31.55 4.21
N PRO A 167 17.67 31.69 3.04
CA PRO A 167 17.05 32.95 2.66
C PRO A 167 16.07 33.36 3.76
N SER A 168 16.24 34.58 4.25
CA SER A 168 15.38 35.16 5.28
C SER A 168 13.92 35.03 4.85
N ALA A 169 13.06 34.55 5.76
CA ALA A 169 11.64 34.27 5.50
C ALA A 169 10.87 35.46 4.89
N THR A 170 11.40 36.67 5.02
CA THR A 170 10.87 37.89 4.39
C THR A 170 11.00 37.87 2.86
N VAL A 171 12.05 37.29 2.31
CA VAL A 171 12.28 37.21 0.85
C VAL A 171 11.36 36.19 0.20
N GLU A 172 11.13 35.05 0.86
CA GLU A 172 10.18 34.04 0.36
C GLU A 172 8.75 34.56 0.33
N LEU A 173 8.34 35.32 1.36
CA LEU A 173 7.00 35.90 1.42
C LEU A 173 6.79 36.94 0.31
N ALA A 174 7.78 37.80 0.05
CA ALA A 174 7.72 38.79 -1.03
C ALA A 174 7.61 38.13 -2.41
N LEU A 175 8.38 37.08 -2.66
CA LEU A 175 8.32 36.32 -3.91
C LEU A 175 6.94 35.66 -4.12
N TRP A 176 6.38 35.10 -3.05
CA TRP A 176 5.06 34.50 -3.09
C TRP A 176 3.96 35.53 -3.36
N GLN A 177 4.03 36.71 -2.73
CA GLN A 177 3.11 37.82 -2.98
C GLN A 177 3.16 38.28 -4.43
N SER A 178 4.36 38.53 -5.00
CA SER A 178 4.50 38.90 -6.41
C SER A 178 3.93 37.83 -7.36
N LYS A 179 4.07 36.54 -7.02
CA LYS A 179 3.52 35.45 -7.83
C LYS A 179 1.99 35.42 -7.81
N ILE A 180 1.36 35.85 -6.72
CA ILE A 180 -0.11 35.98 -6.65
C ILE A 180 -0.60 37.16 -7.47
N GLU A 181 0.04 38.32 -7.33
CA GLU A 181 -0.32 39.51 -8.10
C GLU A 181 -0.23 39.25 -9.61
N ALA A 182 0.83 38.58 -10.06
CA ALA A 182 0.98 38.18 -11.47
C ALA A 182 -0.13 37.22 -11.96
N ARG A 183 -0.64 36.35 -11.09
CA ARG A 183 -1.76 35.46 -11.43
C ARG A 183 -3.08 36.22 -11.51
N MET A 184 -3.31 37.16 -10.60
CA MET A 184 -4.52 37.98 -10.60
C MET A 184 -4.59 38.87 -11.85
N THR A 185 -3.50 39.50 -12.25
CA THR A 185 -3.45 40.31 -13.48
C THR A 185 -3.70 39.47 -14.73
N SER A 186 -3.17 38.24 -14.78
CA SER A 186 -3.45 37.30 -15.88
C SER A 186 -4.94 36.92 -15.96
N VAL A 187 -5.60 36.70 -14.82
CA VAL A 187 -7.05 36.45 -14.77
C VAL A 187 -7.85 37.67 -15.22
N GLU A 188 -7.46 38.88 -14.83
CA GLU A 188 -8.13 40.11 -15.28
C GLU A 188 -8.02 40.34 -16.79
N ILE A 189 -6.87 40.03 -17.39
CA ILE A 189 -6.66 40.11 -18.84
C ILE A 189 -7.60 39.15 -19.56
N THR A 190 -7.64 37.88 -19.15
CA THR A 190 -8.53 36.89 -19.78
C THR A 190 -10.01 37.24 -19.65
N ILE A 191 -10.45 37.80 -18.52
CA ILE A 191 -11.82 38.30 -18.35
C ILE A 191 -12.12 39.44 -19.34
N LYS A 192 -11.18 40.38 -19.54
CA LYS A 192 -11.35 41.49 -20.50
C LYS A 192 -11.46 40.98 -21.93
N GLU A 193 -10.61 40.03 -22.33
CA GLU A 193 -10.67 39.40 -23.67
C GLU A 193 -12.00 38.68 -23.90
N MET A 194 -12.48 37.91 -22.92
CA MET A 194 -13.79 37.25 -22.99
C MET A 194 -14.93 38.25 -23.17
N LYS A 195 -14.90 39.38 -22.44
CA LYS A 195 -15.91 40.45 -22.59
C LYS A 195 -15.87 41.08 -23.98
N GLN A 196 -14.68 41.30 -24.53
CA GLN A 196 -14.53 41.86 -25.88
C GLN A 196 -15.05 40.91 -26.96
N MET A 197 -14.76 39.60 -26.84
CA MET A 197 -15.32 38.58 -27.73
C MET A 197 -16.84 38.54 -27.65
N LEU A 198 -17.40 38.58 -26.43
CA LEU A 198 -18.85 38.57 -26.24
C LEU A 198 -19.51 39.81 -26.86
N GLY A 199 -18.94 41.00 -26.67
CA GLY A 199 -19.45 42.22 -27.30
C GLY A 199 -19.46 42.14 -28.83
N THR A 200 -18.41 41.56 -29.42
CA THR A 200 -18.30 41.37 -30.88
C THR A 200 -19.32 40.36 -31.42
N LEU A 201 -19.64 39.32 -30.64
CA LEU A 201 -20.66 38.34 -31.01
C LEU A 201 -22.07 38.96 -30.94
N LEU A 202 -22.36 39.71 -29.86
CA LEU A 202 -23.65 40.38 -29.70
C LEU A 202 -23.90 41.41 -30.81
N SER A 203 -22.88 42.15 -31.25
CA SER A 203 -23.02 43.10 -32.37
C SER A 203 -23.34 42.41 -33.71
N LYS A 204 -22.96 41.14 -33.89
CA LYS A 204 -23.25 40.38 -35.13
C LYS A 204 -24.64 39.77 -35.17
N VAL A 205 -25.27 39.58 -34.01
CA VAL A 205 -26.62 38.98 -33.90
C VAL A 205 -27.73 40.02 -34.06
N ASN A 206 -27.41 41.31 -33.90
CA ASN A 206 -28.37 42.41 -33.95
C ASN A 206 -28.48 43.07 -35.34
N VAL A 207 -28.14 42.34 -36.40
CA VAL A 207 -28.27 42.70 -37.83
C VAL A 207 -29.28 41.76 -38.47
#